data_AF-A0A934WX65-F1
#
_entry.id   AF-A0A934WX65-F1
#
_cell.length_a   1.000
_cell.length_b   1.000
_cell.length_c   1.000
_cell.angle_alpha   90.00
_cell.angle_beta   90.00
_cell.angle_gamma   90.00
#
_symmetry.space_group_name_H-M   'P 1'
#
loop_
_entity.id
_entity.type
_entity.pdbx_description
1 polymer ?
#
loop_
_entity_poly.entity_id
_entity_poly.type
_entity_poly.pdbx_seq_one_letter_code
_entity_poly.pdbx_strand_id
1 'polypeptide(L)'
;MKLNYVFSLLAFFSLMISACDPKIEGRENDSGLWAYEKELMEKGNDIPVKEYNEAIEKALSIRMPWVYSPISIALRIAGQQMVSSEVNVASKSLSPTHLITHVAVMVEKKELQEGLIHDQYYRIELKLGGSIWQVTQIHNAWKCKEGKGPQALTSEPCK
;
A
#
# COMPACT_ATOMS: atom_id res chain seq x y z
N MET A 1 53.54 -39.59 26.72
CA MET A 1 54.38 -38.51 27.30
C MET A 1 54.82 -37.59 26.15
N LYS A 2 54.44 -36.30 26.20
CA LYS A 2 54.76 -35.16 25.27
C LYS A 2 54.17 -35.29 23.84
N LEU A 3 53.14 -34.57 23.39
CA LEU A 3 52.76 -33.13 23.36
C LEU A 3 53.73 -32.21 22.59
N ASN A 4 53.17 -31.48 21.60
CA ASN A 4 53.57 -30.20 20.94
C ASN A 4 53.53 -30.29 19.40
N TYR A 5 52.99 -29.38 18.56
CA TYR A 5 52.27 -28.08 18.62
C TYR A 5 51.46 -27.97 17.29
N VAL A 6 50.17 -27.57 17.30
CA VAL A 6 49.60 -26.26 16.89
C VAL A 6 50.01 -25.73 15.51
N PHE A 7 49.04 -25.49 14.61
CA PHE A 7 48.84 -24.34 13.68
C PHE A 7 47.63 -24.67 12.76
N SER A 8 46.41 -24.18 13.00
CA SER A 8 45.82 -22.87 12.60
C SER A 8 45.72 -22.63 11.08
N LEU A 9 44.49 -22.53 10.56
CA LEU A 9 43.93 -21.55 9.60
C LEU A 9 42.72 -22.19 8.88
N LEU A 10 41.47 -21.85 9.25
CA LEU A 10 40.66 -20.73 8.73
C LEU A 10 40.36 -20.78 7.23
N ALA A 11 39.07 -20.99 6.95
CA ALA A 11 38.23 -20.38 5.93
C ALA A 11 38.66 -20.46 4.45
N PHE A 12 37.78 -20.95 3.59
CA PHE A 12 37.01 -20.10 2.66
C PHE A 12 36.17 -21.02 1.77
N PHE A 13 34.92 -21.23 2.19
CA PHE A 13 33.87 -21.79 1.34
C PHE A 13 33.40 -20.67 0.40
N SER A 14 34.09 -20.48 -0.72
CA SER A 14 33.62 -19.60 -1.78
C SER A 14 32.65 -20.38 -2.68
N LEU A 15 31.41 -20.51 -2.20
CA LEU A 15 30.26 -20.77 -3.05
C LEU A 15 30.09 -19.58 -3.99
N MET A 16 30.42 -19.80 -5.27
CA MET A 16 30.09 -18.90 -6.38
C MET A 16 28.57 -18.79 -6.48
N ILE A 17 28.01 -17.83 -5.75
CA ILE A 17 26.62 -17.40 -5.89
C ILE A 17 26.56 -16.55 -7.17
N SER A 18 26.02 -17.17 -8.21
CA SER A 18 24.98 -16.60 -9.08
C SER A 18 25.01 -15.07 -9.23
N ALA A 19 25.72 -14.59 -10.25
CA ALA A 19 25.44 -13.30 -10.86
C ALA A 19 24.15 -13.41 -11.69
N CYS A 20 23.00 -13.47 -11.00
CA CYS A 20 21.75 -12.98 -11.54
C CYS A 20 21.54 -11.64 -10.86
N ASP A 21 22.02 -10.58 -11.50
CA ASP A 21 21.69 -9.21 -11.15
C ASP A 21 20.22 -9.01 -11.54
N PRO A 22 19.25 -9.02 -10.60
CA PRO A 22 17.92 -8.58 -10.97
C PRO A 22 18.05 -7.07 -11.06
N LYS A 23 18.04 -6.55 -12.28
CA LYS A 23 17.56 -5.19 -12.51
C LYS A 23 16.22 -5.08 -11.77
N ILE A 24 16.24 -4.50 -10.57
CA ILE A 24 15.04 -4.01 -9.91
C ILE A 24 14.71 -2.70 -10.65
N GLU A 25 14.33 -2.83 -11.92
CA GLU A 25 13.48 -1.85 -12.55
C GLU A 25 12.22 -1.86 -11.69
N GLY A 26 11.98 -0.76 -10.98
CA GLY A 26 10.74 -0.55 -10.26
C GLY A 26 9.62 -0.78 -11.24
N ARG A 27 9.01 -1.97 -11.17
CA ARG A 27 7.85 -2.33 -11.98
C ARG A 27 6.76 -1.40 -11.49
N GLU A 28 6.60 -0.26 -12.17
CA GLU A 28 5.38 0.50 -12.12
C GLU A 28 4.30 -0.51 -12.47
N ASN A 29 3.53 -0.91 -11.47
CA ASN A 29 2.41 -1.80 -11.67
C ASN A 29 1.37 -0.93 -12.39
N ASP A 30 1.50 -0.86 -13.72
CA ASP A 30 0.71 -0.02 -14.63
C ASP A 30 -0.71 -0.59 -14.77
N SER A 31 -1.38 -0.69 -13.64
CA SER A 31 -2.76 -1.14 -13.47
C SER A 31 -3.77 -0.16 -14.09
N GLY A 32 -3.32 0.88 -14.80
CA GLY A 32 -4.15 2.01 -15.22
C GLY A 32 -4.74 2.83 -14.07
N LEU A 33 -4.56 2.41 -12.80
CA LEU A 33 -5.15 3.08 -11.63
C LEU A 33 -4.72 4.53 -11.50
N TRP A 34 -3.45 4.81 -11.81
CA TRP A 34 -2.91 6.17 -11.74
C TRP A 34 -3.57 7.14 -12.73
N ALA A 35 -4.25 6.66 -13.77
CA ALA A 35 -5.05 7.50 -14.66
C ALA A 35 -6.20 8.20 -13.91
N TYR A 36 -6.67 7.62 -12.81
CA TYR A 36 -7.72 8.19 -11.96
C TYR A 36 -7.20 9.09 -10.84
N GLU A 37 -5.89 9.19 -10.61
CA GLU A 37 -5.33 9.92 -9.47
C GLU A 37 -5.80 11.37 -9.43
N LYS A 38 -5.72 12.07 -10.58
CA LYS A 38 -6.12 13.47 -10.67
C LYS A 38 -7.61 13.65 -10.34
N GLU A 39 -8.46 12.86 -10.99
CA GLU A 39 -9.92 12.96 -10.78
C GLU A 39 -10.30 12.61 -9.34
N LEU A 40 -9.62 11.62 -8.74
CA LEU A 40 -9.82 11.25 -7.35
C LEU A 40 -9.41 12.37 -6.38
N MET A 41 -8.30 13.06 -6.64
CA MET A 41 -7.85 14.19 -5.82
C MET A 41 -8.75 15.43 -5.97
N GLU A 42 -9.42 15.60 -7.12
CA GLU A 42 -10.29 16.75 -7.40
C GLU A 42 -11.74 16.52 -6.95
N LYS A 43 -12.25 15.29 -7.06
CA LYS A 43 -13.67 14.95 -6.82
C LYS A 43 -13.90 14.04 -5.62
N GLY A 44 -12.83 13.46 -5.08
CA GLY A 44 -12.89 12.59 -3.91
C GLY A 44 -13.21 13.36 -2.64
N ASN A 45 -13.59 12.61 -1.61
CA ASN A 45 -13.75 13.09 -0.26
C ASN A 45 -12.50 12.80 0.55
N ASP A 46 -12.06 13.80 1.32
CA ASP A 46 -11.02 13.63 2.33
C ASP A 46 -11.57 12.82 3.50
N ILE A 47 -10.86 11.73 3.85
CA ILE A 47 -11.18 10.94 5.04
C ILE A 47 -10.21 11.33 6.17
N PRO A 48 -10.73 11.66 7.38
CA PRO A 48 -9.88 11.94 8.54
C PRO A 48 -8.93 10.79 8.88
N VAL A 49 -7.64 11.10 9.04
CA VAL A 49 -6.59 10.07 9.21
C VAL A 49 -6.33 9.66 10.66
N LYS A 50 -6.85 10.42 11.63
CA LYS A 50 -6.53 10.27 13.06
C LYS A 50 -6.82 8.86 13.57
N GLU A 51 -8.04 8.35 13.33
CA GLU A 51 -8.48 7.03 13.81
C GLU A 51 -7.64 5.89 13.20
N TYR A 52 -7.19 6.06 11.96
CA TYR A 52 -6.33 5.06 11.31
C TYR A 52 -4.92 5.04 11.90
N ASN A 53 -4.35 6.21 12.21
CA ASN A 53 -3.05 6.29 12.87
C ASN A 53 -3.10 5.71 14.29
N GLU A 54 -4.15 6.00 15.05
CA GLU A 54 -4.38 5.37 16.37
C GLU A 54 -4.49 3.84 16.26
N ALA A 55 -5.18 3.34 15.24
CA ALA A 55 -5.31 1.90 14.98
C ALA A 55 -3.96 1.25 14.60
N ILE A 56 -3.12 1.95 13.82
CA ILE A 56 -1.77 1.49 13.45
C ILE A 56 -0.89 1.41 14.68
N GLU A 57 -0.87 2.45 15.53
CA GLU A 57 -0.07 2.46 16.76
C GLU A 57 -0.48 1.33 17.71
N LYS A 58 -1.79 1.15 17.91
CA LYS A 58 -2.32 0.04 18.71
C LYS A 58 -1.88 -1.31 18.14
N ALA A 59 -2.00 -1.51 16.83
CA ALA A 59 -1.63 -2.76 16.18
C ALA A 59 -0.12 -3.02 16.20
N LEU A 60 0.71 -1.97 16.15
CA LEU A 60 2.15 -2.08 16.34
C LEU A 60 2.52 -2.52 17.75
N SER A 61 1.82 -2.01 18.78
CA SER A 61 2.07 -2.38 20.19
C SER A 61 1.91 -3.88 20.47
N ILE A 62 1.05 -4.55 19.70
CA ILE A 62 0.82 -6.00 19.76
C ILE A 62 1.47 -6.75 18.57
N ARG A 63 2.35 -6.08 17.81
CA ARG A 63 3.15 -6.63 16.71
C ARG A 63 2.33 -7.27 15.59
N MET A 64 1.20 -6.65 15.21
CA MET A 64 0.41 -7.13 14.08
C MET A 64 1.22 -7.01 12.77
N PRO A 65 1.30 -8.07 11.94
CA PRO A 65 2.11 -8.03 10.72
C PRO A 65 1.73 -6.95 9.69
N TRP A 66 0.45 -6.57 9.64
CA TRP A 66 -0.07 -5.66 8.60
C TRP A 66 0.42 -4.22 8.71
N VAL A 67 0.95 -3.80 9.88
CA VAL A 67 1.40 -2.40 10.11
C VAL A 67 2.78 -2.10 9.53
N TYR A 68 3.51 -3.11 9.09
CA TYR A 68 4.90 -2.95 8.64
C TYR A 68 5.01 -2.65 7.13
N SER A 69 3.91 -2.71 6.39
CA SER A 69 3.88 -2.49 4.94
C SER A 69 2.85 -1.42 4.57
N PRO A 70 3.24 -0.39 3.79
CA PRO A 70 2.31 0.66 3.37
C PRO A 70 1.14 0.11 2.54
N ILE A 71 1.38 -0.91 1.71
CA ILE A 71 0.33 -1.59 0.95
C ILE A 71 -0.64 -2.34 1.87
N SER A 72 -0.12 -3.02 2.90
CA SER A 72 -0.96 -3.76 3.85
C SER A 72 -1.83 -2.82 4.71
N ILE A 73 -1.28 -1.67 5.09
CA ILE A 73 -2.04 -0.61 5.77
C ILE A 73 -3.14 -0.09 4.85
N ALA A 74 -2.81 0.26 3.60
CA ALA A 74 -3.77 0.79 2.63
C ALA A 74 -4.92 -0.19 2.35
N LEU A 75 -4.62 -1.47 2.16
CA LEU A 75 -5.62 -2.52 2.01
C LEU A 75 -6.54 -2.64 3.23
N ARG A 76 -5.98 -2.53 4.44
CA ARG A 76 -6.78 -2.59 5.67
C ARG A 76 -7.71 -1.39 5.81
N ILE A 77 -7.30 -0.21 5.36
CA ILE A 77 -8.13 1.00 5.32
C ILE A 77 -9.26 0.84 4.30
N ALA A 78 -8.95 0.44 3.07
CA ALA A 78 -9.93 0.28 1.99
C ALA A 78 -10.89 -0.93 2.18
N GLY A 79 -10.45 -1.94 2.94
CA GLY A 79 -11.19 -3.19 3.17
C GLY A 79 -12.33 -3.10 4.19
N GLN A 80 -12.48 -2.00 4.94
CA GLN A 80 -13.42 -1.95 6.06
C GLN A 80 -14.90 -1.88 5.68
N GLN A 81 -15.23 -1.47 4.44
CA GLN A 81 -16.59 -0.98 4.17
C GLN A 81 -17.45 -1.85 3.25
N MET A 82 -16.90 -2.70 2.38
CA MET A 82 -17.69 -3.49 1.41
C MET A 82 -16.91 -4.67 0.80
N VAL A 83 -17.61 -5.75 0.43
CA VAL A 83 -17.05 -6.92 -0.29
C VAL A 83 -17.05 -6.66 -1.80
N SER A 84 -15.94 -6.99 -2.45
CA SER A 84 -15.72 -6.81 -3.89
C SER A 84 -15.14 -8.09 -4.49
N SER A 85 -15.52 -8.41 -5.72
CA SER A 85 -15.00 -9.55 -6.49
C SER A 85 -13.55 -9.32 -6.96
N GLU A 86 -13.17 -8.07 -7.17
CA GLU A 86 -11.87 -7.67 -7.74
C GLU A 86 -11.29 -6.48 -6.99
N VAL A 87 -10.10 -6.67 -6.41
CA VAL A 87 -9.34 -5.62 -5.73
C VAL A 87 -8.03 -5.38 -6.46
N ASN A 88 -7.87 -4.20 -7.05
CA ASN A 88 -6.64 -3.78 -7.71
C ASN A 88 -5.85 -2.84 -6.80
N VAL A 89 -4.53 -3.01 -6.78
CA VAL A 89 -3.63 -2.20 -5.94
C VAL A 89 -2.44 -1.73 -6.76
N ALA A 90 -2.14 -0.44 -6.66
CA ALA A 90 -0.94 0.17 -7.19
C ALA A 90 -0.26 1.00 -6.12
N SER A 91 1.07 1.07 -6.16
CA SER A 91 1.84 1.93 -5.26
C SER A 91 2.97 2.61 -6.01
N LYS A 92 3.26 3.86 -5.65
CA LYS A 92 4.44 4.57 -6.12
C LYS A 92 5.17 5.24 -4.96
N SER A 93 6.49 5.30 -5.07
CA SER A 93 7.30 6.07 -4.14
C SER A 93 7.12 7.55 -4.41
N LEU A 94 6.88 8.31 -3.35
CA LEU A 94 6.90 9.78 -3.34
C LEU A 94 8.16 10.31 -2.62
N SER A 95 9.12 9.43 -2.33
CA SER A 95 10.36 9.80 -1.66
C SER A 95 11.30 10.57 -2.60
N PRO A 96 11.96 11.63 -2.10
CA PRO A 96 12.97 12.36 -2.89
C PRO A 96 14.31 11.63 -3.01
N THR A 97 14.47 10.52 -2.29
CA THR A 97 15.71 9.73 -2.23
C THR A 97 15.44 8.27 -2.55
N HIS A 98 16.49 7.46 -2.71
CA HIS A 98 16.39 6.01 -2.91
C HIS A 98 15.77 5.26 -1.72
N LEU A 99 15.73 5.87 -0.53
CA LEU A 99 15.07 5.28 0.63
C LEU A 99 13.56 5.55 0.55
N ILE A 100 12.76 4.48 0.57
CA ILE A 100 11.29 4.54 0.55
C ILE A 100 10.80 4.95 1.94
N THR A 101 10.48 6.23 2.08
CA THR A 101 9.99 6.89 3.29
C THR A 101 8.64 7.58 3.09
N HIS A 102 8.17 7.69 1.85
CA HIS A 102 6.90 8.30 1.48
C HIS A 102 6.32 7.53 0.30
N VAL A 103 5.09 7.04 0.46
CA VAL A 103 4.42 6.17 -0.52
C VAL A 103 2.99 6.64 -0.72
N ALA A 104 2.54 6.68 -1.97
CA ALA A 104 1.12 6.72 -2.29
C ALA A 104 0.68 5.33 -2.73
N VAL A 105 -0.45 4.87 -2.22
CA VAL A 105 -1.09 3.61 -2.59
C VAL A 105 -2.49 3.90 -3.12
N MET A 106 -2.79 3.42 -4.32
CA MET A 106 -4.14 3.39 -4.87
C MET A 106 -4.74 2.00 -4.68
N VAL A 107 -6.00 1.98 -4.24
CA VAL A 107 -6.81 0.76 -4.13
C VAL A 107 -8.10 0.98 -4.89
N GLU A 108 -8.42 0.07 -5.80
CA GLU A 108 -9.72 -0.01 -6.48
C GLU A 108 -10.40 -1.29 -6.08
N LYS A 109 -11.70 -1.20 -5.81
CA LYS A 109 -12.60 -2.31 -5.54
C LYS A 109 -13.69 -2.24 -6.58
N LYS A 110 -13.73 -3.22 -7.50
CA LYS A 110 -14.74 -3.25 -8.57
C LYS A 110 -15.94 -4.10 -8.21
N GLU A 111 -17.04 -3.87 -8.91
CA GLU A 111 -18.23 -4.73 -8.88
C GLU A 111 -18.71 -5.02 -7.44
N LEU A 112 -18.86 -3.96 -6.65
CA LEU A 112 -19.31 -4.05 -5.27
C LEU A 112 -20.70 -4.69 -5.22
N GLN A 113 -20.78 -5.82 -4.52
CA GLN A 113 -21.96 -6.69 -4.53
C GLN A 113 -23.15 -6.00 -3.84
N GLU A 114 -22.87 -5.26 -2.77
CA GLU A 114 -23.89 -4.62 -1.94
C GLU A 114 -23.96 -3.11 -2.19
N GLY A 115 -25.17 -2.55 -2.06
CA GLY A 115 -25.41 -1.11 -2.16
C GLY A 115 -25.50 -0.57 -3.59
N LEU A 116 -25.45 0.77 -3.68
CA LEU A 116 -25.64 1.54 -4.93
C LEU A 116 -24.33 1.90 -5.62
N ILE A 117 -23.20 1.64 -4.96
CA ILE A 117 -21.87 1.87 -5.51
C ILE A 117 -21.50 0.66 -6.39
N HIS A 118 -20.95 0.92 -7.57
CA HIS A 118 -20.40 -0.07 -8.48
C HIS A 118 -18.92 -0.29 -8.19
N ASP A 119 -18.11 0.78 -8.25
CA ASP A 119 -16.67 0.73 -8.00
C ASP A 119 -16.29 1.75 -6.94
N GLN A 120 -15.28 1.44 -6.13
CA GLN A 120 -14.76 2.32 -5.10
C GLN A 120 -13.25 2.45 -5.20
N TYR A 121 -12.76 3.67 -5.05
CA TYR A 121 -11.37 4.05 -5.26
C TYR A 121 -10.85 4.77 -4.02
N TYR A 122 -9.63 4.42 -3.63
CA TYR A 122 -8.90 5.06 -2.55
C TYR A 122 -7.52 5.49 -3.04
N ARG A 123 -7.05 6.63 -2.56
CA ARG A 123 -5.64 7.03 -2.60
C ARG A 123 -5.20 7.35 -1.19
N ILE A 124 -4.19 6.63 -0.74
CA ILE A 124 -3.71 6.66 0.64
C ILE A 124 -2.23 7.02 0.60
N GLU A 125 -1.88 8.14 1.20
CA GLU A 125 -0.49 8.53 1.39
C GLU A 125 0.00 8.10 2.77
N LEU A 126 1.19 7.52 2.79
CA LEU A 126 1.86 7.11 4.01
C LEU A 126 3.28 7.67 4.06
N LYS A 127 3.68 8.20 5.22
CA LYS A 127 5.05 8.61 5.51
C LYS A 127 5.62 7.82 6.66
N LEU A 128 6.89 7.44 6.55
CA LEU A 128 7.62 6.76 7.61
C LEU A 128 8.08 7.80 8.65
N GLY A 129 7.43 7.79 9.82
CA GLY A 129 7.80 8.57 11.00
C GLY A 129 8.61 7.71 11.96
N GLY A 130 9.94 7.86 11.93
CA GLY A 130 10.83 6.99 12.71
C GLY A 130 10.78 5.55 12.19
N SER A 131 10.12 4.65 12.92
CA SER A 131 9.94 3.24 12.54
C SER A 131 8.50 2.86 12.19
N ILE A 132 7.59 3.84 12.12
CA ILE A 132 6.15 3.62 11.97
C ILE A 132 5.65 4.31 10.71
N TRP A 133 4.91 3.59 9.88
CA TRP A 133 4.17 4.20 8.77
C TRP A 133 2.95 4.93 9.32
N GLN A 134 2.86 6.22 9.03
CA GLN A 134 1.74 7.06 9.39
C GLN A 134 0.99 7.48 8.13
N VAL A 135 -0.33 7.41 8.19
CA VAL A 135 -1.21 7.88 7.12
C VAL A 135 -1.28 9.39 7.18
N THR A 136 -0.92 10.04 6.08
CA THR A 136 -0.92 11.51 5.98
C THR A 136 -2.13 12.03 5.22
N GLN A 137 -2.69 11.23 4.31
CA GLN A 137 -3.85 11.61 3.53
C GLN A 137 -4.61 10.37 3.07
N ILE A 138 -5.94 10.46 3.05
CA ILE A 138 -6.83 9.47 2.45
C ILE A 138 -7.85 10.23 1.60
N HIS A 139 -7.87 9.94 0.31
CA HIS A 139 -8.93 10.33 -0.63
C HIS A 139 -9.75 9.13 -1.02
N ASN A 140 -11.06 9.32 -1.11
CA ASN A 140 -12.01 8.30 -1.51
C ASN A 140 -12.98 8.86 -2.56
N ALA A 141 -13.26 8.08 -3.61
CA ALA A 141 -14.38 8.35 -4.49
C ALA A 141 -14.98 7.02 -4.97
N TRP A 142 -16.12 7.10 -5.62
CA TRP A 142 -16.82 5.94 -6.15
C TRP A 142 -17.50 6.24 -7.48
N LYS A 143 -17.90 5.17 -8.17
CA LYS A 143 -18.81 5.18 -9.32
C LYS A 143 -20.10 4.51 -8.90
N CYS A 144 -21.24 5.10 -9.24
CA CYS A 144 -22.55 4.50 -8.94
C CYS A 144 -22.93 3.44 -9.97
N LYS A 145 -23.79 2.50 -9.55
CA LYS A 145 -24.45 1.55 -10.46
C LYS A 145 -25.30 2.29 -11.49
N GLU A 146 -25.56 1.65 -12.63
CA GLU A 146 -26.36 2.25 -13.70
C GLU A 146 -27.74 2.71 -13.19
N GLY A 147 -28.12 3.93 -13.57
CA GLY A 147 -29.36 4.56 -13.11
C GLY A 147 -29.37 4.99 -11.65
N LYS A 148 -28.25 4.85 -10.92
CA LYS A 148 -28.12 5.19 -9.49
C LYS A 148 -27.26 6.41 -9.19
N GLY A 149 -27.05 7.29 -10.18
CA GLY A 149 -26.23 8.49 -10.04
C GLY A 149 -25.03 8.50 -11.00
N PRO A 150 -23.97 9.27 -10.66
CA PRO A 150 -22.82 9.44 -11.55
C PRO A 150 -22.06 8.13 -11.78
N GLN A 151 -21.83 7.80 -13.05
CA GLN A 151 -20.97 6.68 -13.46
C GLN A 151 -19.48 7.10 -13.57
N ALA A 152 -19.19 8.41 -13.51
CA ALA A 152 -17.86 8.94 -13.31
C ALA A 152 -17.48 8.94 -11.83
N LEU A 153 -16.20 9.15 -11.51
CA LEU A 153 -15.77 9.27 -10.11
C LEU A 153 -16.47 10.45 -9.45
N THR A 154 -17.03 10.18 -8.28
CA THR A 154 -17.73 11.15 -7.47
C THR A 154 -17.58 10.84 -5.99
N SER A 155 -17.71 11.86 -5.15
CA SER A 155 -17.95 11.72 -3.72
C SER A 155 -19.41 12.05 -3.35
N GLU A 156 -20.26 12.30 -4.35
CA GLU A 156 -21.69 12.52 -4.15
C GLU A 156 -22.43 11.20 -3.90
N PRO A 157 -23.44 11.18 -3.02
CA PRO A 157 -24.24 9.99 -2.78
C PRO A 157 -24.90 9.44 -4.05
N CYS A 158 -24.85 8.12 -4.24
CA CYS A 158 -25.65 7.41 -5.23
C CYS A 158 -27.14 7.47 -4.84
N LYS A 159 -28.04 7.58 -5.83
CA LYS A 159 -29.48 7.82 -5.67
C LYS A 159 -30.33 6.64 -6.16
#